data_AF-A0A9D3XIV1-F1
#
_entry.id   AF-A0A9D3XIV1-F1
#
_cell.length_a   1.000
_cell.length_b   1.000
_cell.length_c   1.000
_cell.angle_alpha   90.00
_cell.angle_beta   90.00
_cell.angle_gamma   90.00
#
_symmetry.space_group_name_H-M   'P 1'
#
loop_
_entity.id
_entity.type
_entity.pdbx_description
1 polymer ?
#
loop_
_entity_poly.entity_id
_entity_poly.type
_entity_poly.pdbx_seq_one_letter_code
_entity_poly.pdbx_strand_id
1 'polypeptide(L)' 'MCVSCKPHSRAWQLRHNAIQDCLASAIPPPVGKVAVNSAIPGTDSQPLPDTVTTKEEQKKIIMVDITISFESRILAFRDA' A
#
# COMPACT_ATOMS: atom_id res chain seq x y z
N MET A 1 0.74 1.24 17.08
CA MET A 1 1.68 2.31 16.64
C MET A 1 2.64 2.61 17.78
N CYS A 2 3.96 2.47 17.56
CA CYS A 2 4.97 2.68 18.60
C CYS A 2 5.49 4.13 18.56
N VAL A 3 5.28 4.88 19.64
CA VAL A 3 5.45 6.34 19.73
C VAL A 3 6.94 6.79 19.76
N SER A 4 7.91 5.87 19.87
CA SER A 4 9.36 6.19 19.93
C SER A 4 10.09 6.33 18.57
N CYS A 5 9.41 6.20 17.42
CA CYS A 5 10.06 6.13 16.10
C CYS A 5 10.11 7.46 15.29
N LYS A 6 9.96 8.63 15.92
CA LYS A 6 9.84 9.93 15.22
C LYS A 6 10.98 10.26 14.22
N PRO A 7 12.28 9.98 14.49
CA PRO A 7 13.35 10.34 13.54
C PRO A 7 13.37 9.47 12.27
N HIS A 8 12.84 8.23 12.34
CA HIS A 8 12.87 7.27 11.22
C HIS A 8 11.54 7.19 10.46
N SER A 9 10.46 7.79 11.01
CA SER A 9 9.13 7.83 10.39
C SER A 9 9.16 8.36 8.95
N ARG A 10 9.93 9.43 8.69
CA ARG A 10 10.02 10.01 7.34
C ARG A 10 10.69 9.08 6.33
N ALA A 11 11.78 8.42 6.70
CA ALA A 11 12.45 7.47 5.82
C ALA A 11 11.55 6.27 5.49
N TRP A 12 10.75 5.82 6.45
CA TRP A 12 9.75 4.79 6.24
C TRP A 12 8.65 5.22 5.28
N GLN A 13 8.07 6.39 5.51
CA GLN A 13 7.02 6.90 4.63
C GLN A 13 7.55 7.06 3.20
N LEU A 14 8.80 7.52 3.03
CA LEU A 14 9.41 7.62 1.71
C LEU A 14 9.62 6.26 1.04
N ARG A 15 10.05 5.23 1.79
CA ARG A 15 10.17 3.86 1.25
C ARG A 15 8.81 3.29 0.87
N HIS A 16 7.80 3.47 1.72
CA HIS A 16 6.42 3.06 1.47
C HIS A 16 5.87 3.73 0.20
N ASN A 17 5.93 5.06 0.13
CA ASN A 17 5.48 5.82 -1.03
C ASN A 17 6.20 5.40 -2.32
N ALA A 18 7.53 5.19 -2.27
CA ALA A 18 8.29 4.76 -3.45
C ALA A 18 7.85 3.39 -3.97
N ILE A 19 7.53 2.44 -3.08
CA ILE A 19 7.02 1.13 -3.47
C ILE A 19 5.60 1.26 -4.03
N GLN A 20 4.76 2.10 -3.42
CA GLN A 20 3.41 2.40 -3.90
C GLN A 20 3.42 3.01 -5.31
N ASP A 21 4.29 3.99 -5.56
CA ASP A 21 4.42 4.65 -6.87
C ASP A 21 4.98 3.68 -7.93
N CYS A 22 5.93 2.82 -7.54
CA CYS A 22 6.44 1.76 -8.41
C CYS A 22 5.33 0.77 -8.78
N LEU A 23 4.51 0.34 -7.83
CA LEU A 23 3.38 -0.56 -8.08
C LEU A 23 2.35 0.10 -9.00
N ALA A 24 1.96 1.35 -8.70
CA ALA A 24 0.97 2.08 -9.48
C ALA A 24 1.41 2.29 -10.94
N SER A 25 2.69 2.53 -11.18
CA SER A 25 3.25 2.67 -12.54
C SER A 25 3.47 1.35 -13.26
N ALA A 26 3.68 0.25 -12.53
CA ALA A 26 3.90 -1.08 -13.12
C ALA A 26 2.59 -1.78 -13.53
N ILE A 27 1.44 -1.40 -12.97
CA ILE A 27 0.14 -1.97 -13.34
C ILE A 27 -0.26 -1.43 -14.73
N PRO A 28 -0.35 -2.28 -15.76
CA PRO A 28 -0.64 -1.82 -17.11
C PRO A 28 -2.14 -1.49 -17.26
N PRO A 29 -2.52 -0.55 -18.15
CA PRO A 29 -3.92 -0.12 -18.33
C PRO A 29 -4.96 -1.25 -18.52
N PRO A 30 -4.67 -2.37 -19.21
CA PRO A 30 -5.62 -3.47 -19.35
C PRO A 30 -5.96 -4.19 -18.02
N VAL A 31 -5.12 -4.01 -16.99
CA VAL A 31 -5.38 -4.54 -15.64
C VAL A 31 -6.37 -3.65 -14.87
N GLY A 32 -6.70 -2.46 -15.39
CA GLY A 32 -7.73 -1.60 -14.83
C GLY A 32 -7.19 -0.24 -14.41
N LYS A 33 -8.11 0.61 -13.96
CA LYS A 33 -7.78 1.95 -13.50
C LYS A 33 -7.22 1.86 -12.08
N VAL A 34 -6.00 2.36 -11.90
CA VAL A 34 -5.34 2.43 -10.60
C VAL A 34 -5.67 3.76 -9.92
N ALA A 35 -6.01 3.69 -8.64
CA ALA A 35 -6.16 4.83 -7.74
C ALA A 35 -5.33 4.58 -6.48
N VAL A 36 -4.65 5.62 -6.01
CA VAL A 36 -3.75 5.58 -4.86
C VAL A 36 -4.38 6.29 -3.68
N ASN A 37 -4.29 5.72 -2.48
CA ASN A 37 -4.88 6.29 -1.25
C ASN A 37 -6.35 6.73 -1.42
N SER A 38 -7.10 5.96 -2.21
CA SER A 38 -8.46 6.30 -2.61
C SER A 38 -9.46 5.36 -1.97
N ALA A 39 -10.66 5.90 -1.70
CA ALA A 39 -11.78 5.09 -1.23
C ALA A 39 -12.15 4.02 -2.26
N ILE A 40 -12.63 2.89 -1.76
CA ILE A 40 -13.20 1.84 -2.60
C ILE A 40 -14.51 2.39 -3.18
N PRO A 41 -14.69 2.36 -4.51
CA PRO A 41 -15.92 2.83 -5.13
C PRO A 41 -17.15 2.13 -4.53
N GLY A 42 -18.19 2.91 -4.24
CA GLY A 42 -19.44 2.39 -3.67
C GLY A 42 -19.40 2.12 -2.16
N THR A 43 -18.37 2.60 -1.45
CA THR A 43 -18.30 2.56 0.01
C THR A 43 -18.21 3.97 0.60
N ASP A 44 -18.98 4.22 1.66
CA ASP A 44 -19.15 5.58 2.21
C ASP A 44 -18.03 6.01 3.16
N SER A 45 -17.29 5.07 3.77
CA SER A 45 -16.11 5.33 4.62
C SER A 45 -15.34 4.06 5.01
N GLN A 46 -14.09 3.95 4.53
CA GLN A 46 -12.96 3.08 4.90
C GLN A 46 -13.07 1.55 4.74
N PRO A 47 -11.95 0.87 4.36
CA PRO A 47 -10.55 1.32 4.36
C PRO A 47 -10.11 2.14 3.13
N LEU A 48 -9.01 2.88 3.28
CA LEU A 48 -8.24 3.53 2.20
C LEU A 48 -6.99 2.67 1.96
N PRO A 49 -7.02 1.72 1.03
CA PRO A 49 -5.83 0.96 0.69
C PRO A 49 -4.81 1.88 0.04
N ASP A 50 -3.54 1.51 0.15
CA ASP A 50 -2.46 2.21 -0.55
C ASP A 50 -2.70 2.24 -2.07
N THR A 51 -3.30 1.17 -2.62
CA THR A 51 -3.72 1.14 -4.02
C THR A 51 -5.01 0.35 -4.24
N VAL A 52 -5.90 0.90 -5.07
CA VAL A 52 -7.15 0.28 -5.53
C VAL A 52 -7.11 0.21 -7.05
N THR A 53 -7.32 -0.97 -7.62
CA THR A 53 -7.47 -1.16 -9.07
C THR A 53 -8.89 -1.61 -9.38
N THR A 54 -9.56 -0.91 -10.28
CA THR A 54 -10.92 -1.23 -10.73
C THR A 54 -10.92 -1.79 -12.14
N LYS A 55 -11.55 -2.96 -12.32
CA LYS A 55 -11.89 -3.56 -13.60
C LYS A 55 -13.39 -3.58 -13.75
N GLU A 56 -13.96 -2.52 -14.35
CA GLU A 56 -15.41 -2.35 -14.45
C GLU A 56 -16.08 -3.45 -15.27
N GLU A 57 -15.49 -3.82 -16.42
CA GLU A 57 -16.02 -4.89 -17.30
C GLU A 57 -16.16 -6.23 -16.58
N GLN A 58 -15.26 -6.51 -15.64
CA GLN A 58 -15.22 -7.76 -14.89
C GLN A 58 -15.89 -7.64 -13.51
N LYS A 59 -16.43 -6.45 -13.17
CA LYS A 59 -16.94 -6.12 -11.84
C LYS A 59 -15.98 -6.54 -10.72
N LYS A 60 -14.68 -6.33 -10.95
CA LYS A 60 -13.61 -6.75 -10.04
C LYS A 60 -12.87 -5.54 -9.47
N ILE A 61 -12.64 -5.57 -8.15
CA ILE A 61 -11.82 -4.60 -7.44
C ILE A 61 -10.64 -5.36 -6.83
N ILE A 62 -9.43 -4.84 -7.00
CA ILE A 62 -8.20 -5.36 -6.39
C ILE A 62 -7.69 -4.29 -5.44
N MET A 63 -7.48 -4.67 -4.18
CA MET A 63 -6.95 -3.79 -3.14
C MET A 63 -5.56 -4.29 -2.74
N VAL A 64 -4.62 -3.36 -2.60
CA VAL A 64 -3.25 -3.66 -2.18
C VAL A 64 -2.87 -2.71 -1.06
N ASP A 65 -2.35 -3.29 0.03
CA ASP A 65 -1.82 -2.58 1.18
C ASP A 65 -0.35 -2.98 1.35
N ILE A 66 0.52 -1.99 1.50
CA ILE A 66 1.96 -2.10 1.46
C ILE A 66 2.48 -1.97 2.89
N THR A 67 3.06 -3.06 3.40
CA THR A 67 3.72 -3.04 4.70
C THR A 67 5.24 -2.98 4.52
N ILE A 68 5.89 -1.99 5.14
CA ILE A 68 7.35 -1.92 5.21
C ILE A 68 7.80 -2.51 6.54
N SER A 69 8.40 -3.69 6.50
CA SER A 69 9.02 -4.28 7.70
C SER A 69 10.21 -3.44 8.18
N PHE A 70 10.42 -3.43 9.50
CA PHE A 70 11.66 -2.90 10.07
C PHE A 70 12.80 -3.84 9.66
N GLU A 71 13.95 -3.30 9.26
CA GLU A 71 15.21 -4.07 9.22
C GLU A 71 15.68 -4.36 10.65
N SER A 72 14.91 -5.15 11.40
CA SER A 72 15.48 -5.97 12.48
C SER A 72 16.06 -7.19 11.78
N ARG A 73 17.24 -6.98 11.17
CA ARG A 73 17.87 -7.96 10.26
C ARG A 73 18.10 -9.34 10.90
N ILE A 74 18.03 -9.47 12.23
CA ILE A 74 18.26 -10.73 12.96
C ILE A 74 17.18 -11.04 14.01
N LEU A 75 16.60 -10.06 14.73
CA LEU A 75 15.64 -10.35 15.80
C LEU A 75 14.22 -10.68 15.26
N ALA A 76 13.79 -10.10 14.14
CA ALA A 76 12.45 -10.33 13.59
C ALA A 76 12.25 -11.74 13.00
N PHE A 77 13.34 -12.46 12.69
CA PHE A 77 13.30 -13.86 12.23
C PHE A 77 13.46 -14.88 13.35
N ARG A 78 13.83 -14.45 14.57
CA ARG A 78 14.16 -15.37 15.67
C ARG A 78 12.96 -15.74 16.53
N ASP A 79 11.92 -14.92 16.49
CA ASP A 79 10.73 -15.04 17.36
C ASP A 79 9.45 -15.45 16.58
N ALA A 80 9.61 -16.07 15.40
CA ALA A 80 8.50 -16.63 14.59
C ALA A 80 8.40 -18.15 14.72
#